data_AF-A0A529G0Y9-F1
#
_entry.id   AF-A0A529G0Y9-F1
#
_cell.length_a   1.000
_cell.length_b   1.000
_cell.length_c   1.000
_cell.angle_alpha   90.00
_cell.angle_beta   90.00
_cell.angle_gamma   90.00
#
_symmetry.space_group_name_H-M   'P 1'
#
loop_
_entity.id
_entity.type
_entity.pdbx_description
1 polymer ?
#
loop_
_entity_poly.entity_id
_entity_poly.type
_entity_poly.pdbx_seq_one_letter_code
_entity_poly.pdbx_strand_id
1 'polypeptide(L)' 'MQPKPSDDLYTGLTRLAPTLPSSAYWDAGAHGRDLDAIWYKS' A
#
# COMPACT_ATOMS: atom_id res chain seq x y z
N MET A 1 9.78 26.07 -14.35
CA MET A 1 10.06 25.65 -12.96
C MET A 1 10.21 24.13 -12.96
N GLN A 2 11.40 23.60 -12.66
CA GLN A 2 11.56 22.17 -12.38
C GLN A 2 10.93 21.88 -11.02
N PRO A 3 10.08 20.85 -10.88
CA PRO A 3 9.66 20.44 -9.55
C PRO A 3 10.90 19.96 -8.80
N LYS A 4 11.21 20.61 -7.68
CA LYS A 4 12.23 20.10 -6.76
C LYS A 4 11.73 18.76 -6.21
N PRO A 5 12.60 17.78 -5.96
CA PRO A 5 12.20 16.60 -5.21
C PRO A 5 11.68 17.12 -3.86
N SER A 6 10.40 16.91 -3.59
CA SER A 6 9.85 17.18 -2.28
C SER A 6 10.46 16.15 -1.34
N ASP A 7 11.46 16.55 -0.56
CA ASP A 7 12.12 15.70 0.45
C ASP A 7 11.21 15.35 1.64
N ASP A 8 9.88 15.53 1.52
CA ASP A 8 8.95 15.25 2.60
C ASP A 8 7.59 14.72 2.09
N LEU A 9 7.65 13.57 1.42
CA LEU A 9 6.50 12.72 1.15
C LEU A 9 6.72 11.38 1.84
N TYR A 10 6.48 11.25 3.14
CA TYR A 10 6.64 9.91 3.76
C TYR A 10 5.66 9.60 4.88
N THR A 11 4.41 9.31 4.50
CA THR A 11 3.48 8.29 5.06
C THR A 11 3.29 8.15 6.59
N GLY A 12 3.85 9.02 7.44
CA GLY A 12 3.96 8.80 8.89
C GLY A 12 4.89 7.64 9.29
N LEU A 13 5.65 7.08 8.34
CA LEU A 13 6.55 5.94 8.57
C LEU A 13 7.94 6.45 8.96
N THR A 14 8.41 6.10 10.16
CA THR A 14 9.75 6.49 10.66
C THR A 14 10.91 5.79 9.94
N ARG A 15 10.61 4.86 9.04
CA ARG A 15 11.60 4.11 8.26
C ARG A 15 11.01 3.67 6.92
N LEU A 16 11.87 3.58 5.90
CA LEU A 16 11.55 2.93 4.63
C LEU A 16 11.11 1.47 4.85
N ALA A 17 9.89 1.16 4.48
CA ALA A 17 9.35 -0.20 4.48
C ALA A 17 9.13 -0.67 3.04
N PRO A 18 9.40 -1.96 2.74
CA PRO A 18 9.07 -2.51 1.43
C PRO A 18 7.55 -2.48 1.22
N THR A 19 7.14 -2.14 0.00
CA THR A 19 5.73 -2.27 -0.40
C THR A 19 5.36 -3.73 -0.60
N LEU A 20 4.06 -4.03 -0.59
CA LEU A 20 3.57 -5.35 -0.95
C LEU A 20 3.97 -5.70 -2.41
N PRO A 21 4.02 -7.00 -2.76
CA PRO A 21 4.20 -7.43 -4.15
C PRO A 21 3.16 -6.79 -5.07
N SER A 22 3.52 -6.48 -6.31
CA SER A 22 2.63 -5.81 -7.28
C SER A 22 1.26 -6.49 -7.41
N SER A 23 1.23 -7.83 -7.44
CA SER A 23 0.00 -8.61 -7.52
C SER A 23 -0.98 -8.34 -6.39
N ALA A 24 -0.53 -7.95 -5.20
CA ALA A 24 -1.41 -7.61 -4.08
C ALA A 24 -2.35 -6.43 -4.40
N TYR A 25 -2.00 -5.57 -5.38
CA TYR A 25 -2.80 -4.39 -5.72
C TYR A 25 -3.80 -4.61 -6.85
N TRP A 26 -3.63 -5.65 -7.68
CA TRP A 26 -4.47 -5.86 -8.87
C TRP A 26 -5.05 -7.28 -8.99
N ASP A 27 -4.53 -8.26 -8.26
CA ASP A 27 -5.05 -9.62 -8.28
C ASP A 27 -6.42 -9.67 -7.59
N ALA A 28 -7.44 -10.13 -8.33
CA ALA A 28 -8.79 -10.27 -7.81
C ALA A 28 -8.87 -11.30 -6.66
N GLY A 29 -8.01 -12.33 -6.69
CA GLY A 29 -7.93 -13.33 -5.62
C GLY A 29 -7.37 -12.75 -4.31
N ALA A 30 -6.36 -11.88 -4.40
CA ALA A 30 -5.84 -11.13 -3.25
C ALA A 30 -6.91 -10.21 -2.67
N HIS A 31 -7.62 -9.46 -3.53
CA HIS A 31 -8.70 -8.58 -3.09
C HIS A 31 -9.82 -9.33 -2.35
N GLY A 32 -10.27 -10.47 -2.88
CA GLY A 32 -11.31 -11.27 -2.22
C GLY A 32 -10.90 -11.78 -0.85
N ARG A 33 -9.66 -12.28 -0.71
CA ARG A 33 -9.12 -12.72 0.58
C ARG A 33 -9.03 -11.58 1.60
N ASP A 34 -8.63 -10.39 1.16
CA ASP A 34 -8.52 -9.21 2.03
C ASP A 34 -9.89 -8.76 2.53
N LEU A 35 -10.93 -8.83 1.69
CA LEU A 35 -12.30 -8.53 2.11
C LEU A 35 -12.77 -9.48 3.22
N ASP A 36 -12.58 -10.79 3.04
CA ASP A 36 -12.96 -11.79 4.04
C ASP A 36 -12.16 -11.65 5.34
N ALA A 37 -10.85 -11.43 5.22
CA ALA A 37 -9.94 -11.43 6.35
C ALA A 37 -9.98 -10.14 7.17
N ILE A 38 -10.25 -9.01 6.53
CA ILE A 38 -10.15 -7.69 7.17
C ILE A 38 -11.54 -7.08 7.37
N TRP A 39 -12.39 -7.03 6.34
CA TRP A 39 -13.66 -6.29 6.40
C TRP A 39 -14.83 -7.13 6.90
N TYR A 40 -14.90 -8.42 6.54
CA TYR A 40 -16.04 -9.28 6.88
C TYR A 40 -15.82 -10.16 8.11
N LYS A 41 -14.75 -9.92 8.89
CA LYS A 41 -14.63 -10.51 10.22
C LYS A 41 -15.72 -9.95 11.15
N SER A 42 -16.71 -10.78 11.50
CA SER A 42 -17.59 -10.59 12.68
C SER A 42 -16.84 -10.86 13.98
#